data_AF-A0A349AMP3-F1
#
_entry.id   AF-A0A349AMP3-F1
#
_cell.length_a   1.000
_cell.length_b   1.000
_cell.length_c   1.000
_cell.angle_alpha   90.00
_cell.angle_beta   90.00
_cell.angle_gamma   90.00
#
_symmetry.space_group_name_H-M   'P 1'
#
loop_
_entity.id
_entity.type
_entity.pdbx_description
1 polymer ?
#
loop_
_entity_poly.entity_id
_entity_poly.type
_entity_poly.pdbx_seq_one_letter_code
_entity_poly.pdbx_strand_id
1 'polypeptide(L)' 'QVGEKMNKDGHLLLEIGLGQKDAVIALLKGIPSVNEVEVIPDLSGIDRIVCASFG' A
#
# COMPACT_ATOMS: atom_id res chain seq x y z
N GLN A 1 -8.99 6.53 -11.33
CA GLN A 1 -8.82 7.97 -11.06
C GLN A 1 -8.32 8.13 -9.62
N VAL A 2 -7.00 8.28 -9.43
CA VAL A 2 -6.35 8.44 -8.11
C VAL A 2 -5.77 9.85 -7.95
N GLY A 3 -5.34 10.49 -9.05
CA GLY A 3 -4.57 11.74 -9.02
C GLY A 3 -5.22 12.93 -8.30
N GLU A 4 -6.54 12.95 -8.13
CA GLU A 4 -7.24 14.03 -7.41
C GLU A 4 -7.63 13.65 -5.97
N LYS A 5 -7.44 12.39 -5.56
CA LYS A 5 -7.80 11.90 -4.22
C LYS A 5 -6.62 11.79 -3.27
N MET A 6 -5.40 11.90 -3.79
CA MET A 6 -4.17 11.82 -3.03
C MET A 6 -3.43 13.15 -3.11
N ASN A 7 -2.95 13.64 -1.97
CA ASN A 7 -2.01 14.76 -1.95
C ASN A 7 -0.69 14.33 -2.60
N LYS A 8 0.02 15.30 -3.17
CA LYS A 8 1.42 15.12 -3.55
C LYS A 8 2.22 14.64 -2.32
N ASP A 9 3.09 13.65 -2.51
CA ASP A 9 3.90 13.05 -1.43
C ASP A 9 3.05 12.38 -0.32
N GLY A 10 1.77 12.12 -0.60
CA GLY A 10 0.83 11.47 0.31
C GLY A 10 1.05 9.96 0.43
N HIS A 11 0.48 9.38 1.49
CA HIS A 11 0.57 7.94 1.77
C HIS A 11 -0.83 7.31 1.81
N LEU A 12 -0.95 6.11 1.25
CA LEU A 12 -2.14 5.26 1.36
C LEU A 12 -1.82 4.10 2.29
N LEU A 13 -2.58 3.97 3.38
CA LEU A 13 -2.53 2.82 4.28
C LEU A 13 -3.76 1.96 4.05
N LEU A 14 -3.55 0.67 3.79
CA LEU A 14 -4.61 -0.31 3.55
C LEU A 14 -4.48 -1.46 4.54
N GLU A 15 -5.54 -1.73 5.29
CA GLU A 15 -5.68 -3.02 5.96
C GLU A 15 -5.89 -4.12 4.92
N ILE A 16 -5.19 -5.24 5.10
CA ILE A 16 -5.29 -6.42 4.24
C ILE A 16 -5.71 -7.64 5.05
N GLY A 17 -6.51 -8.49 4.41
CA GLY A 17 -6.84 -9.81 4.91
C GLY A 17 -5.64 -10.77 4.84
N LEU A 18 -5.74 -11.87 5.59
CA LEU A 18 -4.70 -12.90 5.61
C LEU A 18 -4.44 -13.43 4.19
N GLY A 19 -3.16 -13.47 3.79
CA GLY A 19 -2.74 -13.95 2.47
C GLY A 19 -2.93 -12.95 1.32
N GLN A 20 -3.43 -11.73 1.57
CA GLN A 20 -3.65 -10.74 0.51
C GLN A 20 -2.41 -9.90 0.15
N LYS A 21 -1.33 -9.98 0.95
CA LYS A 21 -0.12 -9.17 0.80
C LYS A 21 0.38 -9.07 -0.65
N ASP A 22 0.70 -10.21 -1.25
CA ASP A 22 1.41 -10.21 -2.53
C ASP A 22 0.54 -9.66 -3.67
N ALA A 23 -0.78 -9.96 -3.63
CA ALA A 23 -1.74 -9.45 -4.60
C ALA A 23 -1.90 -7.92 -4.51
N VAL A 24 -1.96 -7.37 -3.30
CA VAL A 24 -2.09 -5.92 -3.09
C VAL A 24 -0.80 -5.19 -3.47
N ILE A 25 0.37 -5.74 -3.12
CA ILE A 25 1.66 -5.18 -3.55
C ILE A 25 1.77 -5.16 -5.07
N ALA A 26 1.41 -6.25 -5.74
CA ALA A 26 1.43 -6.33 -7.20
C ALA A 26 0.51 -5.28 -7.84
N LEU A 27 -0.69 -5.09 -7.28
CA LEU A 27 -1.63 -4.06 -7.73
C LEU A 27 -1.03 -2.64 -7.59
N LEU A 28 -0.47 -2.31 -6.43
CA LEU A 28 0.06 -0.97 -6.15
C LEU A 28 1.31 -0.66 -6.98
N LYS A 29 2.21 -1.63 -7.16
CA LYS A 29 3.39 -1.47 -8.03
C LYS A 29 3.05 -1.29 -9.51
N GLY A 30 1.83 -1.67 -9.93
CA GLY A 30 1.33 -1.40 -11.28
C GLY A 30 0.87 0.05 -11.50
N ILE A 31 0.82 0.88 -10.45
CA ILE A 31 0.37 2.27 -10.53
C ILE A 31 1.61 3.18 -10.73
N PRO A 32 1.70 3.93 -11.84
CA PRO A 32 2.91 4.70 -12.17
C PRO A 32 3.32 5.77 -11.15
N SER A 33 2.38 6.27 -10.34
CA SER A 33 2.62 7.31 -9.34
C SER A 33 3.02 6.75 -7.96
N VAL A 34 3.06 5.42 -7.80
CA VAL A 34 3.50 4.80 -6.54
C VAL A 34 5.02 4.70 -6.55
N ASN A 35 5.66 5.21 -5.51
CA ASN A 35 7.12 5.20 -5.36
C ASN A 35 7.58 3.98 -4.55
N GLU A 36 7.13 3.89 -3.30
CA GLU A 36 7.50 2.82 -2.38
C GLU A 36 6.27 2.10 -1.83
N VAL A 37 6.46 0.82 -1.48
CA VAL A 37 5.44 -0.01 -0.85
C VAL A 37 6.09 -0.78 0.30
N GLU A 38 5.58 -0.57 1.51
CA GLU A 38 6.00 -1.25 2.73
C GLU A 38 4.86 -2.11 3.31
N VAL A 39 5.24 -3.12 4.10
CA VAL A 39 4.31 -3.98 4.82
C VAL A 39 4.58 -3.88 6.31
N ILE A 40 3.53 -3.61 7.08
CA ILE A 40 3.61 -3.46 8.51
C ILE A 40 2.81 -4.61 9.14
N PRO A 41 3.47 -5.51 9.89
CA PRO A 41 2.79 -6.57 10.60
C PRO A 41 2.09 -6.05 11.86
N ASP A 42 1.08 -6.78 12.32
CA ASP A 42 0.51 -6.58 13.66
C ASP A 42 1.45 -7.12 14.76
N LEU A 43 1.04 -6.97 16.02
CA LEU A 43 1.80 -7.46 17.17
C LEU A 43 1.98 -8.99 17.20
N SER A 44 1.18 -9.73 16.43
CA SER A 44 1.31 -11.19 16.27
C SER A 44 2.23 -11.56 15.10
N GLY A 45 2.83 -10.58 14.43
CA GLY A 45 3.69 -10.79 13.26
C GLY A 45 2.94 -11.09 11.97
N ILE A 46 1.60 -10.91 11.94
CA ILE A 46 0.81 -11.14 10.74
C ILE A 46 0.82 -9.86 9.89
N ASP A 47 1.12 -9.97 8.60
CA ASP A 47 1.03 -8.86 7.66
C ASP A 47 -0.41 -8.29 7.64
N ARG A 48 -0.58 -7.04 8.07
CA ARG A 48 -1.90 -6.39 8.19
C ARG A 48 -2.03 -5.10 7.43
N ILE A 49 -0.98 -4.29 7.34
CA ILE A 49 -1.04 -3.01 6.65
C ILE A 49 -0.07 -3.03 5.47
N VAL A 50 -0.55 -2.57 4.32
CA VAL A 50 0.30 -2.14 3.22
C VAL A 50 0.27 -0.61 3.20
N CYS A 51 1.45 0.02 3.25
CA CYS A 51 1.58 1.45 3.11
C CYS A 51 2.30 1.75 1.78
N ALA A 52 1.72 2.65 0.99
CA ALA A 52 2.30 3.07 -0.28
C ALA A 52 2.47 4.59 -0.32
N SER A 53 3.63 5.04 -0.76
CA SER A 53 3.94 6.45 -0.98
C SER A 53 3.73 6.84 -2.45
N PHE A 54 3.32 8.08 -2.67
CA PHE A 54 3.02 8.62 -4.00
C PHE A 54 3.90 9.83 -4.30
N GLY A 55 4.36 10.01 -5.54
CA GLY A 55 5.17 11.15 -6.00
C GLY A 55 4.50 12.03 -7.04
#